data_AF-A0A0F0LQN5-F1
#
_entry.id   AF-A0A0F0LQN5-F1
#
_cell.length_a   1.000
_cell.length_b   1.000
_cell.length_c   1.000
_cell.angle_alpha   90.00
_cell.angle_beta   90.00
_cell.angle_gamma   90.00
#
_symmetry.space_group_name_H-M   'P 1'
#
loop_
_entity.id
_entity.type
_entity.pdbx_description
1 polymer ?
#
loop_
_entity_poly.entity_id
_entity_poly.type
_entity_poly.pdbx_seq_one_letter_code
_entity_poly.pdbx_strand_id
1 'polypeptide(L)'
;MHPVIWWLAATDTPTPTPSPSDVDPILVTPGPAGFIVGGVLAVAVFFLVWDMLRRIRRGNYRAQINEELDAAEDAAASGDDDGSPRA
;
A
#
# COMPACT_ATOMS: atom_id res chain seq x y z
N MET A 1 -25.67 19.43 -64.10
CA MET A 1 -26.35 18.34 -63.34
C MET A 1 -25.24 17.49 -62.72
N HIS A 2 -24.94 17.68 -61.43
CA HIS A 2 -23.71 17.20 -60.78
C HIS A 2 -23.64 15.66 -60.66
N PRO A 3 -22.66 14.98 -61.29
CA PRO A 3 -22.46 13.53 -61.18
C PRO A 3 -21.59 13.12 -59.97
N VAL A 4 -21.43 14.00 -58.97
CA VAL A 4 -20.43 13.86 -57.90
C VAL A 4 -21.00 13.22 -56.62
N ILE A 5 -22.31 12.95 -56.58
CA ILE A 5 -23.01 12.49 -55.38
C ILE A 5 -23.01 10.95 -55.22
N TRP A 6 -22.46 10.21 -56.19
CA TRP A 6 -22.47 8.74 -56.17
C TRP A 6 -21.29 8.10 -55.42
N TRP A 7 -20.31 8.88 -54.97
CA TRP A 7 -19.13 8.34 -54.27
C TRP A 7 -19.18 8.49 -52.74
N LEU A 8 -20.22 9.15 -52.20
CA LEU A 8 -20.47 9.26 -50.76
C LEU A 8 -21.49 8.25 -50.22
N ALA A 9 -21.69 7.12 -50.91
CA ALA A 9 -22.22 5.93 -50.25
C ALA A 9 -21.09 5.31 -49.40
N ALA A 10 -20.62 6.04 -48.40
CA ALA A 10 -19.94 5.45 -47.26
C ALA A 10 -20.99 4.62 -46.55
N THR A 11 -21.04 3.34 -46.89
CA THR A 11 -21.75 2.35 -46.09
C THR A 11 -21.03 2.32 -44.75
N ASP A 12 -21.56 3.01 -43.75
CA ASP A 12 -21.28 2.72 -42.35
C ASP A 12 -21.67 1.26 -42.15
N THR A 13 -20.72 0.36 -42.38
CA THR A 13 -20.86 -1.03 -41.99
C THR A 13 -20.92 -0.96 -40.47
N PRO A 14 -22.07 -1.32 -39.84
CA PRO A 14 -22.13 -1.30 -38.39
C PRO A 14 -21.02 -2.21 -37.90
N THR A 15 -20.05 -1.63 -37.20
CA THR A 15 -19.05 -2.40 -36.49
C THR A 15 -19.83 -3.32 -35.56
N PRO A 16 -19.68 -4.65 -35.65
CA PRO A 16 -20.40 -5.53 -34.74
C PRO A 16 -20.03 -5.11 -33.32
N THR A 17 -21.01 -4.66 -32.55
CA THR A 17 -20.87 -4.51 -31.11
C THR A 17 -20.44 -5.88 -30.60
N PRO A 18 -19.28 -6.02 -29.93
CA PRO A 18 -18.85 -7.31 -29.42
C PRO A 18 -19.97 -7.85 -28.53
N SER A 19 -20.49 -9.03 -28.87
CA SER A 19 -21.45 -9.68 -28.01
C SER A 19 -20.69 -10.12 -26.76
N PRO A 20 -21.29 -10.13 -25.55
CA PRO A 20 -20.60 -10.56 -24.33
C PRO A 20 -20.09 -12.01 -24.38
N SER A 21 -20.45 -12.77 -25.42
CA SER A 21 -19.93 -14.10 -25.77
C SER A 21 -18.56 -14.09 -26.49
N ASP A 22 -18.08 -12.94 -26.98
CA ASP A 22 -16.83 -12.83 -27.75
C ASP A 22 -15.60 -12.54 -26.88
N VAL A 23 -15.79 -12.35 -25.57
CA VAL A 23 -14.70 -12.23 -24.60
C VAL A 23 -14.36 -13.62 -24.08
N ASP A 24 -13.24 -14.18 -24.54
CA ASP A 24 -12.70 -15.42 -23.98
C ASP A 24 -12.55 -15.26 -22.45
N PRO A 25 -13.17 -16.12 -21.62
CA PRO A 25 -13.09 -16.02 -20.15
C PRO A 25 -11.66 -16.09 -19.61
N ILE A 26 -10.70 -16.61 -20.38
CA ILE A 26 -9.28 -16.59 -20.01
C ILE A 26 -8.65 -15.18 -20.13
N LEU A 27 -9.31 -14.27 -20.83
CA LEU A 27 -8.82 -12.92 -21.13
C LEU A 27 -9.09 -11.91 -20.01
N VAL A 28 -10.08 -12.16 -19.16
CA VAL A 28 -10.58 -11.19 -18.16
C VAL A 28 -10.54 -11.66 -16.72
N THR A 29 -10.06 -12.88 -16.48
CA THR A 29 -9.78 -13.34 -15.12
C THR A 29 -8.45 -14.06 -15.14
N PRO A 30 -7.47 -13.67 -14.28
CA PRO A 30 -6.28 -14.48 -14.10
C PRO A 30 -6.79 -15.87 -13.74
N GLY A 31 -6.56 -16.88 -14.59
CA GLY A 31 -7.06 -18.24 -14.34
C GLY A 31 -6.53 -18.79 -13.00
N PRO A 32 -6.72 -20.08 -12.70
CA PRO A 32 -6.30 -20.66 -11.42
C PRO A 32 -4.84 -20.32 -11.03
N ALA A 33 -3.93 -20.28 -12.01
CA ALA A 33 -2.54 -19.86 -11.80
C ALA A 33 -2.40 -18.40 -11.30
N GLY A 34 -3.18 -17.47 -11.87
CA GLY A 34 -3.14 -16.06 -11.47
C GLY A 34 -3.73 -15.82 -10.08
N PHE A 35 -4.75 -16.59 -9.68
CA PHE A 35 -5.25 -16.58 -8.29
C PHE A 35 -4.20 -17.09 -7.30
N ILE A 36 -3.44 -18.13 -7.65
CA ILE A 36 -2.34 -18.62 -6.80
C ILE A 36 -1.27 -17.53 -6.66
N VAL A 37 -0.87 -16.89 -7.76
CA VAL A 37 0.12 -15.80 -7.73
C VAL A 37 -0.39 -14.61 -6.89
N GLY A 38 -1.64 -14.19 -7.10
CA GLY A 38 -2.26 -13.12 -6.32
C GLY A 38 -2.40 -13.47 -4.84
N GLY A 39 -2.74 -14.72 -4.52
CA GLY A 39 -2.82 -15.23 -3.15
C GLY A 39 -1.46 -15.21 -2.46
N VAL A 40 -0.40 -15.68 -3.12
CA VAL A 40 0.97 -15.62 -2.59
C VAL A 40 1.42 -14.17 -2.39
N LEU A 41 1.12 -13.28 -3.33
CA LEU A 41 1.45 -11.86 -3.21
C LEU A 41 0.73 -11.22 -2.00
N ALA A 42 -0.56 -11.50 -1.84
CA ALA A 42 -1.34 -11.01 -0.70
C ALA A 42 -0.77 -11.51 0.64
N VAL A 43 -0.39 -12.79 0.71
CA VAL A 43 0.26 -13.37 1.89
C VAL A 43 1.62 -12.71 2.14
N ALA A 44 2.45 -12.50 1.12
CA ALA A 44 3.75 -11.84 1.27
C ALA A 44 3.61 -10.41 1.81
N VAL A 45 2.66 -9.63 1.28
CA VAL A 45 2.36 -8.28 1.77
C VAL A 45 1.84 -8.32 3.21
N PHE A 46 0.96 -9.27 3.53
CA PHE A 46 0.46 -9.45 4.90
C PHE A 46 1.59 -9.76 5.89
N PHE A 47 2.49 -10.68 5.56
CA PHE A 47 3.66 -11.01 6.37
C PHE A 47 4.61 -9.81 6.51
N LEU A 48 4.77 -8.99 5.47
CA LEU A 48 5.58 -7.78 5.53
C LEU A 48 5.00 -6.76 6.51
N VAL A 49 3.69 -6.52 6.44
CA VAL A 49 3.00 -5.62 7.38
C VAL A 49 3.09 -6.17 8.80
N TRP A 50 2.83 -7.46 9.00
CA TRP A 50 2.95 -8.11 10.30
C TRP A 50 4.37 -8.00 10.85
N ASP A 51 5.39 -8.27 10.04
CA ASP A 51 6.78 -8.15 10.45
C ASP A 51 7.11 -6.72 10.86
N MET A 52 6.70 -5.73 10.07
CA MET A 52 6.91 -4.32 10.36
C MET A 52 6.23 -3.92 11.68
N LEU A 53 4.98 -4.33 11.91
CA LEU A 53 4.27 -4.09 13.16
C LEU A 53 4.98 -4.76 14.35
N ARG A 54 5.43 -6.00 14.19
CA ARG A 54 6.15 -6.75 15.22
C ARG A 54 7.53 -6.14 15.48
N ARG A 55 8.18 -5.56 14.48
CA ARG A 55 9.46 -4.84 14.59
C ARG A 55 9.27 -3.57 15.39
N ILE A 56 8.26 -2.76 15.09
CA ILE A 56 7.94 -1.52 15.83
C ILE A 56 7.66 -1.85 17.31
N ARG A 57 6.82 -2.85 17.58
CA ARG A 57 6.52 -3.28 18.96
C ARG A 57 7.77 -3.74 19.72
N ARG A 58 8.68 -4.44 19.03
CA ARG A 58 9.94 -4.91 19.62
C ARG A 58 10.95 -3.78 19.85
N GLY A 59 10.98 -2.76 18.97
CA GLY A 59 11.90 -1.63 19.09
C GLY A 59 11.52 -0.63 20.19
N ASN A 60 10.23 -0.34 20.31
CA ASN A 60 9.74 0.73 21.19
C ASN A 60 9.86 0.41 22.69
N TYR A 61 9.87 -0.88 23.06
CA TYR A 61 10.00 -1.29 24.47
C TYR A 61 11.35 -0.91 25.08
N ARG A 62 12.42 -0.83 24.27
CA ARG A 62 13.77 -0.51 24.75
C ARG A 62 14.01 1.00 24.83
N ALA A 63 13.40 1.76 23.91
CA ALA A 63 13.53 3.22 23.90
C ALA A 63 12.81 3.86 25.09
N GLN A 64 11.60 3.41 25.42
CA GLN A 64 10.83 3.98 26.53
C GLN A 64 11.50 3.73 27.89
N ILE A 65 12.11 2.56 28.10
CA ILE A 65 12.82 2.25 29.35
C ILE A 65 14.09 3.11 29.49
N ASN A 66 14.86 3.29 28.41
CA ASN A 66 16.04 4.14 28.47
C ASN A 66 15.69 5.61 28.73
N GLU A 67 14.60 6.10 28.13
CA GLU A 67 14.16 7.49 28.31
C GLU A 67 13.64 7.75 29.73
N GLU A 68 13.01 6.77 30.37
CA GLU A 68 12.61 6.83 31.78
C GLU A 68 13.83 6.78 32.73
N LEU A 69 14.89 6.05 32.35
CA LEU A 69 16.16 6.02 33.09
C LEU A 69 16.93 7.35 32.96
N ASP A 70 17.09 7.86 31.74
CA ASP A 70 17.75 9.15 31.45
C ASP A 70 17.01 10.28 32.17
N ALA A 71 15.68 10.31 32.14
CA ALA A 71 14.89 11.32 32.86
C ALA A 71 15.04 11.21 34.39
N ALA A 72 15.19 10.00 34.92
CA ALA A 72 15.44 9.80 36.35
C ALA A 72 16.87 10.23 36.74
N GLU A 73 17.86 10.00 35.88
CA GLU A 73 19.25 10.41 36.08
C GLU A 73 19.40 11.93 35.96
N ASP A 74 18.73 12.56 35.00
CA ASP A 74 18.67 14.02 34.85
C ASP A 74 17.98 14.70 36.04
N ALA A 75 16.88 14.12 36.54
CA ALA A 75 16.20 14.61 37.74
C ALA A 75 17.08 14.48 39.00
N ALA A 76 17.86 13.40 39.11
CA ALA A 76 18.83 13.22 40.20
C ALA A 76 20.01 14.18 40.09
N ALA A 77 20.52 14.44 38.87
CA ALA A 77 21.61 15.37 38.63
C ALA A 77 21.21 16.84 38.85
N SER A 78 19.95 17.19 38.53
CA SER A 78 19.43 18.56 38.71
C SER A 78 19.02 18.87 40.15
N GLY A 79 18.74 17.85 40.97
CA GLY A 79 18.32 18.00 42.37
C GLY A 79 19.47 18.27 43.36
N ASP A 80 20.73 18.14 42.93
CA ASP A 80 21.92 18.33 43.78
C ASP A 80 22.54 19.75 43.64
N ASP A 81 21.99 20.60 42.76
CA ASP A 81 22.45 21.98 42.50
C ASP A 81 21.54 23.07 43.11
N ASP A 82 20.40 22.71 43.74
CA ASP A 82 19.62 23.65 44.58
C ASP A 82 20.30 23.81 45.94
N GLY A 83 21.42 24.52 45.89
CA GLY A 83 22.25 24.85 47.02
C GLY A 83 21.44 25.53 48.11
N SER A 84 21.38 24.87 49.27
CA SER A 84 21.17 25.53 50.56
C SER A 84 22.23 26.64 50.72
N PRO A 85 21.83 27.93 50.71
CA PRO A 85 22.73 28.98 51.14
C PRO A 85 22.77 28.92 52.67
N ARG A 86 23.91 28.47 53.17
CA ARG A 86 24.32 28.63 54.57
C ARG A 86 24.21 30.11 54.97
N ALA A 87 23.33 30.45 55.92
CA ALA A 87 23.49 31.56 56.89
C ALA A 87 22.38 31.53 57.94
#